data_AF-A0A0B5HX29-F1
#
_entry.id   AF-A0A0B5HX29-F1
#
_cell.length_a   1.000
_cell.length_b   1.000
_cell.length_c   1.000
_cell.angle_alpha   90.00
_cell.angle_beta   90.00
_cell.angle_gamma   90.00
#
_symmetry.space_group_name_H-M   'P 1'
#
loop_
_entity.id
_entity.type
_entity.pdbx_description
1 polymer ?
#
loop_
_entity_poly.entity_id
_entity_poly.type
_entity_poly.pdbx_seq_one_letter_code
_entity_poly.pdbx_strand_id
1 'polypeptide(L)'
;MANPLIGLHAFLGEFGVIAFLWVFVELLSPTEARLKRAKIASMIGVFLLFASWLVGGYYYVNVYGSEVKPLIKAGPEPWAHAIFTETKEHVFMFLPFLGVLILGLVSVYGNRLLQDTKARNAVLLLAIVVVVIGFSMAGMGYLISSGARAALEAGATP
;
A
#
# COMPACT_ATOMS: atom_id res chain seq x y z
N MET A 1 1.17 4.04 -23.19
CA MET A 1 2.27 4.92 -22.73
C MET A 1 2.32 4.90 -21.21
N ALA A 2 3.49 4.97 -20.58
CA ALA A 2 3.61 4.95 -19.12
C ALA A 2 2.87 6.15 -18.52
N ASN A 3 1.74 5.90 -17.86
CA ASN A 3 0.96 6.97 -17.24
C ASN A 3 1.68 7.40 -15.94
N PRO A 4 2.08 8.67 -15.78
CA PRO A 4 2.82 9.14 -14.61
C PRO A 4 2.06 8.92 -13.30
N LEU A 5 0.73 8.82 -13.35
CA LEU A 5 -0.11 8.51 -12.19
C LEU A 5 0.18 7.13 -11.61
N ILE A 6 0.57 6.14 -12.42
CA ILE A 6 0.94 4.80 -11.93
C ILE A 6 2.20 4.90 -11.10
N GLY A 7 3.23 5.59 -11.62
CA GLY A 7 4.49 5.79 -10.92
C GLY A 7 4.31 6.58 -9.63
N LEU A 8 3.53 7.66 -9.67
CA LEU A 8 3.20 8.46 -8.50
C LEU A 8 2.43 7.64 -7.45
N HIS A 9 1.41 6.89 -7.86
CA HIS A 9 0.63 6.01 -6.98
C HIS A 9 1.53 4.98 -6.28
N ALA A 10 2.39 4.30 -7.04
CA ALA A 10 3.32 3.31 -6.52
C ALA A 10 4.32 3.92 -5.54
N PHE A 11 4.95 5.04 -5.92
CA PHE A 11 5.87 5.78 -5.05
C PHE A 11 5.22 6.16 -3.72
N LEU A 12 4.03 6.78 -3.76
CA LEU A 12 3.31 7.18 -2.55
C LEU A 12 2.95 5.96 -1.68
N GLY A 13 2.50 4.87 -2.31
CA GLY A 13 2.12 3.65 -1.60
C GLY A 13 3.30 3.00 -0.90
N GLU A 14 4.41 2.80 -1.63
CA GLU A 14 5.62 2.16 -1.10
C GLU A 14 6.27 2.98 0.02
N PHE A 15 6.39 4.31 -0.14
CA PHE A 15 6.90 5.17 0.93
C PHE A 15 5.95 5.22 2.13
N GLY A 16 4.64 5.16 1.90
CA GLY A 16 3.65 4.99 2.96
C GLY A 16 3.87 3.71 3.75
N VAL A 17 4.08 2.58 3.07
CA VAL A 17 4.38 1.28 3.67
C VAL A 17 5.71 1.28 4.43
N ILE A 18 6.76 1.89 3.86
CA ILE A 18 8.06 2.04 4.51
C ILE A 18 7.94 2.87 5.79
N ALA A 19 7.05 3.87 5.85
CA ALA A 19 6.79 4.60 7.07
C ALA A 19 6.22 3.70 8.19
N PHE A 20 5.43 2.68 7.86
CA PHE A 20 4.96 1.69 8.85
C PHE A 20 6.04 0.66 9.23
N LEU A 21 6.98 0.34 8.33
CA LEU A 21 8.20 -0.37 8.71
C LEU A 21 9.03 0.46 9.70
N TRP A 22 9.10 1.78 9.51
CA TRP A 22 9.74 2.68 10.47
C TRP A 22 9.01 2.67 11.83
N VAL A 23 7.68 2.73 11.86
CA VAL A 23 6.89 2.55 13.10
C VAL A 23 7.26 1.23 13.80
N PHE A 24 7.31 0.12 13.05
CA PHE A 24 7.68 -1.18 13.58
C PHE A 24 9.05 -1.14 14.27
N VAL A 25 10.08 -0.63 13.57
CA VAL A 25 11.44 -0.52 14.10
C VAL A 25 11.49 0.35 15.36
N GLU A 26 10.83 1.51 15.39
CA GLU A 26 10.84 2.40 16.55
C GLU A 26 10.25 1.71 17.80
N LEU A 27 9.22 0.87 17.62
CA LEU A 27 8.53 0.19 18.71
C LEU A 27 9.16 -1.13 19.16
N LEU A 28 10.15 -1.70 18.45
CA LEU A 28 10.86 -2.90 18.89
C LEU A 28 11.59 -2.71 20.23
N SER A 29 12.17 -1.53 20.43
CA SER A 29 12.92 -1.16 21.64
C SER A 29 12.54 0.24 22.08
N PRO A 30 11.32 0.46 22.62
CA PRO A 30 10.75 1.79 22.70
C PRO A 30 11.41 2.65 23.79
N THR A 31 11.58 3.93 23.48
CA THR A 31 11.89 5.01 24.41
C THR A 31 10.97 6.19 24.11
N GLU A 32 10.90 7.21 24.96
CA GLU A 32 10.04 8.39 24.69
C GLU A 32 10.39 9.06 23.34
N ALA A 33 11.68 9.17 23.02
CA ALA A 33 12.12 9.72 21.75
C ALA A 33 11.69 8.85 20.56
N ARG A 34 11.80 7.53 20.68
CA ARG A 34 11.36 6.57 19.65
C ARG A 34 9.85 6.60 19.46
N LEU A 35 9.08 6.73 20.54
CA LEU A 35 7.62 6.88 20.47
C LEU A 35 7.20 8.14 19.72
N LYS A 36 7.87 9.27 19.95
CA LYS A 36 7.63 10.50 19.19
C LYS A 36 7.90 10.29 17.70
N ARG A 37 8.98 9.60 17.34
CA ARG A 37 9.28 9.27 15.94
C ARG A 37 8.30 8.27 15.35
N ALA A 38 7.84 7.26 16.09
CA ALA A 38 6.78 6.34 15.66
C ALA A 38 5.47 7.08 15.36
N LYS A 39 5.13 8.10 16.17
CA LYS A 39 3.96 8.95 15.90
C LYS A 39 4.13 9.76 14.62
N ILE A 40 5.30 10.37 14.40
CA ILE A 40 5.61 11.10 13.16
C ILE A 40 5.56 10.16 11.95
N ALA A 41 6.20 8.99 12.04
CA ALA A 41 6.23 7.99 10.99
C ALA A 41 4.82 7.49 10.64
N SER A 42 3.96 7.22 11.64
CA SER A 42 2.57 6.83 11.39
C SER A 42 1.73 7.95 10.77
N MET A 43 1.95 9.22 11.14
CA MET A 43 1.29 10.36 10.48
C MET A 43 1.70 10.47 9.00
N ILE A 44 3.00 10.36 8.71
CA ILE A 44 3.53 10.37 7.33
C ILE A 44 2.95 9.20 6.54
N GLY A 45 2.98 7.99 7.12
CA GLY A 45 2.45 6.78 6.50
C GLY A 45 0.97 6.90 6.14
N VAL A 46 0.14 7.38 7.07
CA VAL A 46 -1.29 7.64 6.82
C VAL A 46 -1.47 8.60 5.66
N PHE A 47 -0.79 9.76 5.70
CA PHE A 47 -0.89 10.76 4.63
C PHE A 47 -0.53 10.19 3.26
N LEU A 48 0.60 9.47 3.17
CA LEU A 48 1.08 8.88 1.92
C LEU A 48 0.16 7.77 1.40
N LEU A 49 -0.37 6.91 2.28
CA LEU A 49 -1.32 5.87 1.88
C LEU A 49 -2.63 6.45 1.34
N PHE A 50 -3.17 7.50 1.97
CA PHE A 50 -4.34 8.21 1.43
C PHE A 50 -4.04 8.90 0.10
N ALA A 51 -2.88 9.55 -0.03
CA ALA A 51 -2.48 10.17 -1.29
C ALA A 51 -2.34 9.12 -2.41
N SER A 52 -1.72 7.98 -2.12
CA SER A 52 -1.63 6.83 -3.03
C SER A 52 -3.03 6.33 -3.42
N TRP A 53 -3.94 6.22 -2.45
CA TRP A 53 -5.32 5.78 -2.69
C TRP A 53 -6.07 6.72 -3.63
N LEU A 54 -5.95 8.04 -3.44
CA LEU A 54 -6.59 9.04 -4.31
C LEU A 54 -6.02 9.01 -5.73
N VAL A 55 -4.69 8.98 -5.88
CA VAL A 55 -4.04 8.95 -7.21
C VAL A 55 -4.36 7.64 -7.94
N GLY A 56 -4.27 6.51 -7.24
CA GLY A 56 -4.57 5.19 -7.79
C GLY A 56 -6.05 5.04 -8.15
N GLY A 57 -6.95 5.49 -7.28
CA GLY A 57 -8.39 5.47 -7.53
C GLY A 57 -8.79 6.33 -8.71
N TYR A 58 -8.22 7.54 -8.84
CA TYR A 58 -8.44 8.39 -10.01
C TYR A 58 -7.98 7.71 -11.30
N TYR A 59 -6.77 7.15 -11.31
CA TYR A 59 -6.25 6.41 -12.47
C TYR A 59 -7.12 5.19 -12.80
N TYR A 60 -7.57 4.48 -11.78
CA TYR A 60 -8.39 3.29 -11.93
C TYR A 60 -9.72 3.59 -12.64
N VAL A 61 -10.43 4.62 -12.17
CA VAL A 61 -11.74 5.01 -12.70
C VAL A 61 -11.64 5.61 -14.10
N ASN A 62 -10.65 6.48 -14.34
CA ASN A 62 -10.61 7.28 -15.58
C ASN A 62 -9.81 6.65 -16.73
N VAL A 63 -8.91 5.70 -16.45
CA VAL A 63 -7.99 5.15 -17.46
C VAL A 63 -7.99 3.63 -17.45
N TYR A 64 -7.85 3.01 -16.27
CA TYR A 64 -7.63 1.57 -16.21
C TYR A 64 -8.79 0.76 -16.78
N GLY A 65 -10.03 1.12 -16.43
CA GLY A 65 -11.22 0.37 -16.83
C GLY A 65 -11.48 0.36 -18.33
N SER A 66 -11.23 1.48 -19.01
CA SER A 66 -11.50 1.65 -20.46
C SER A 66 -10.34 1.25 -21.35
N GLU A 67 -9.09 1.42 -20.91
CA GLU A 67 -7.92 1.23 -21.78
C GLU A 67 -7.11 -0.01 -21.40
N VAL A 68 -6.80 -0.19 -20.11
CA VAL A 68 -5.82 -1.20 -19.66
C VAL A 68 -6.47 -2.55 -19.40
N LYS A 69 -7.65 -2.57 -18.79
CA LYS A 69 -8.38 -3.81 -18.51
C LYS A 69 -8.72 -4.59 -19.79
N PRO A 70 -9.29 -3.99 -20.85
CA PRO A 70 -9.58 -4.70 -22.09
C PRO A 70 -8.31 -5.24 -22.75
N LEU A 71 -7.25 -4.42 -22.79
CA LEU A 71 -5.95 -4.80 -23.33
C LEU A 71 -5.36 -6.04 -22.64
N ILE A 72 -5.29 -6.07 -21.30
CA ILE A 72 -4.77 -7.23 -20.57
C ILE A 72 -5.62 -8.47 -20.85
N LYS A 73 -6.95 -8.32 -20.91
CA LYS A 73 -7.86 -9.45 -21.17
C LYS A 73 -7.76 -9.99 -22.60
N ALA A 74 -7.41 -9.16 -23.58
CA ALA A 74 -7.17 -9.57 -24.96
C ALA A 74 -5.77 -10.17 -25.18
N GLY A 75 -4.84 -9.94 -24.24
CA GLY A 75 -3.48 -10.46 -24.29
C GLY A 75 -3.34 -11.93 -23.87
N PRO A 76 -2.12 -12.46 -23.92
CA PRO A 76 -1.83 -13.87 -23.57
C PRO A 76 -1.95 -14.18 -22.07
N GLU A 77 -2.02 -13.16 -21.20
CA GLU A 77 -2.03 -13.29 -19.74
C GLU A 77 -3.29 -12.67 -19.09
N PRO A 78 -4.51 -13.09 -19.44
CA PRO A 78 -5.73 -12.49 -18.90
C PRO A 78 -5.89 -12.72 -17.39
N TRP A 79 -5.21 -13.74 -16.83
CA TRP A 79 -5.16 -14.02 -15.40
C TRP A 79 -4.53 -12.89 -14.59
N ALA A 80 -3.66 -12.06 -15.20
CA ALA A 80 -3.05 -10.92 -14.54
C ALA A 80 -4.11 -9.94 -14.02
N HIS A 81 -5.19 -9.74 -14.79
CA HIS A 81 -6.34 -8.99 -14.31
C HIS A 81 -7.21 -9.84 -13.38
N ALA A 82 -7.61 -11.04 -13.81
CA ALA A 82 -8.62 -11.83 -13.10
C ALA A 82 -8.25 -12.20 -11.65
N ILE A 83 -6.94 -12.33 -11.36
CA ILE A 83 -6.45 -12.67 -10.02
C ILE A 83 -5.87 -11.43 -9.33
N PHE A 84 -4.84 -10.83 -9.91
CA PHE A 84 -4.05 -9.81 -9.20
C PHE A 84 -4.75 -8.47 -9.13
N THR A 85 -5.39 -8.01 -10.20
CA THR A 85 -6.15 -6.76 -10.16
C THR A 85 -7.33 -6.87 -9.21
N GLU A 86 -8.17 -7.90 -9.36
CA GLU A 86 -9.36 -8.10 -8.50
C GLU A 86 -8.96 -8.23 -7.02
N THR A 87 -7.89 -8.98 -6.70
CA THR A 87 -7.38 -9.08 -5.32
C THR A 87 -6.90 -7.72 -4.79
N LYS A 88 -6.14 -6.98 -5.58
CA LYS A 88 -5.65 -5.66 -5.19
C LYS A 88 -6.81 -4.71 -4.90
N GLU A 89 -7.83 -4.66 -5.74
CA GLU A 89 -8.96 -3.76 -5.58
C GLU A 89 -9.66 -3.93 -4.22
N HIS A 90 -9.79 -5.17 -3.73
CA HIS A 90 -10.40 -5.41 -2.43
C HIS A 90 -9.45 -5.22 -1.24
N VAL A 91 -8.19 -5.65 -1.35
CA VAL A 91 -7.27 -5.66 -0.20
C VAL A 91 -6.60 -4.29 0.00
N PHE A 92 -6.24 -3.60 -1.09
CA PHE A 92 -5.55 -2.31 -1.05
C PHE A 92 -6.34 -1.25 -0.27
N MET A 93 -7.68 -1.28 -0.38
CA MET A 93 -8.56 -0.31 0.28
C MET A 93 -8.40 -0.28 1.80
N PHE A 94 -7.94 -1.36 2.42
CA PHE A 94 -7.78 -1.42 3.88
C PHE A 94 -6.50 -0.75 4.39
N LEU A 95 -5.47 -0.57 3.56
CA LEU A 95 -4.16 -0.06 4.00
C LEU A 95 -4.24 1.32 4.67
N PRO A 96 -4.93 2.34 4.11
CA PRO A 96 -5.05 3.65 4.76
C PRO A 96 -5.75 3.55 6.13
N PHE A 97 -6.80 2.73 6.26
CA PHE A 97 -7.55 2.57 7.51
C PHE A 97 -6.75 1.83 8.59
N LEU A 98 -5.99 0.79 8.20
CA LEU A 98 -5.03 0.15 9.10
C LEU A 98 -3.96 1.15 9.57
N GLY A 99 -3.52 2.04 8.68
CA GLY A 99 -2.63 3.13 9.03
C GLY A 99 -3.23 4.08 10.06
N VAL A 100 -4.49 4.49 9.89
CA VAL A 100 -5.21 5.34 10.86
C VAL A 100 -5.34 4.63 12.20
N LEU A 101 -5.65 3.33 12.21
CA LEU A 101 -5.71 2.53 13.43
C LEU A 101 -4.38 2.55 14.17
N ILE A 102 -3.26 2.31 13.48
CA ILE A 102 -1.92 2.36 14.06
C ILE A 102 -1.62 3.76 14.62
N LEU A 103 -1.87 4.81 13.85
CA LEU A 103 -1.69 6.20 14.29
C LEU A 103 -2.52 6.50 15.55
N GLY A 104 -3.77 6.06 15.59
CA GLY A 104 -4.67 6.18 16.73
C GLY A 104 -4.12 5.45 17.96
N LEU A 105 -3.71 4.20 17.82
CA LEU A 105 -3.14 3.41 18.92
C LEU A 105 -1.85 4.04 19.47
N VAL A 106 -0.92 4.46 18.59
CA VAL A 106 0.32 5.14 18.99
C VAL A 106 0.00 6.47 19.70
N SER A 107 -0.99 7.22 19.21
CA SER A 107 -1.35 8.53 19.77
C SER A 107 -2.09 8.43 21.11
N VAL A 108 -3.00 7.47 21.25
CA VAL A 108 -3.84 7.30 22.45
C VAL A 108 -3.07 6.62 23.58
N TYR A 109 -2.31 5.56 23.28
CA TYR A 109 -1.52 4.89 24.32
C TYR A 109 -0.27 5.70 24.67
N GLY A 110 0.38 6.35 23.70
CA GLY A 110 1.54 7.23 23.95
C GLY A 110 2.60 6.55 24.82
N ASN A 111 2.98 7.21 25.92
CA ASN A 111 3.98 6.69 26.86
C ASN A 111 3.58 5.37 27.55
N ARG A 112 2.29 5.00 27.56
CA ARG A 112 1.86 3.69 28.08
C ARG A 112 2.46 2.54 27.30
N LEU A 113 2.81 2.72 26.01
CA LEU A 113 3.48 1.70 25.20
C LEU A 113 4.90 1.35 25.69
N LEU A 114 5.50 2.16 26.57
CA LEU A 114 6.78 1.84 27.19
C LEU A 114 6.64 0.64 28.15
N GLN A 115 5.54 0.60 28.91
CA GLN A 115 5.30 -0.38 29.96
C GLN A 115 4.33 -1.48 29.53
N ASP A 116 3.30 -1.13 28.75
CA ASP A 116 2.28 -2.05 28.27
C ASP A 116 2.78 -2.83 27.06
N THR A 117 3.35 -4.00 27.32
CA THR A 117 3.91 -4.88 26.30
C THR A 117 2.83 -5.44 25.38
N LYS A 118 1.60 -5.65 25.87
CA LYS A 118 0.52 -6.21 25.07
C LYS A 118 0.04 -5.19 24.04
N ALA A 119 -0.21 -3.96 24.48
CA ALA A 119 -0.58 -2.87 23.58
C ALA A 119 0.51 -2.61 22.53
N ARG A 120 1.78 -2.60 22.96
CA ARG A 120 2.92 -2.45 22.04
C ARG A 120 3.00 -3.57 21.01
N ASN A 121 2.87 -4.83 21.44
CA ASN A 121 2.91 -5.97 20.53
C ASN A 121 1.75 -5.96 19.53
N ALA A 122 0.57 -5.47 19.93
CA ALA A 122 -0.56 -5.28 19.00
C ALA A 122 -0.21 -4.25 17.92
N VAL A 123 0.41 -3.12 18.27
CA VAL A 123 0.84 -2.12 17.28
C VAL A 123 1.94 -2.67 16.37
N LEU A 124 2.92 -3.40 16.92
CA LEU A 124 3.96 -4.07 16.14
C LEU A 124 3.36 -5.07 15.13
N LEU A 125 2.41 -5.89 15.58
CA LEU A 125 1.73 -6.86 14.71
C LEU A 125 0.96 -6.17 13.59
N LEU A 126 0.22 -5.09 13.90
CA LEU A 126 -0.49 -4.31 12.87
C LEU A 126 0.49 -3.67 11.88
N ALA A 127 1.59 -3.10 12.37
CA ALA A 127 2.60 -2.49 11.50
C ALA A 127 3.23 -3.51 10.55
N ILE A 128 3.59 -4.71 11.00
CA ILE A 128 4.14 -5.74 10.11
C ILE A 128 3.09 -6.28 9.13
N VAL A 129 1.82 -6.38 9.54
CA VAL A 129 0.72 -6.74 8.63
C VAL A 129 0.58 -5.71 7.51
N VAL A 130 0.62 -4.41 7.84
CA VAL A 130 0.62 -3.33 6.83
C VAL A 130 1.81 -3.45 5.89
N VAL A 131 3.00 -3.78 6.41
CA VAL A 131 4.21 -3.98 5.60
C VAL A 131 4.07 -5.16 4.63
N VAL A 132 3.63 -6.32 5.11
CA VAL A 132 3.46 -7.53 4.30
C VAL A 132 2.40 -7.32 3.23
N ILE A 133 1.24 -6.78 3.59
CA ILE A 133 0.17 -6.48 2.64
C ILE A 133 0.66 -5.44 1.62
N GLY A 134 1.30 -4.37 2.08
CA GLY A 134 1.81 -3.28 1.26
C GLY A 134 2.81 -3.73 0.19
N PHE A 135 3.83 -4.50 0.57
CA PHE A 135 4.78 -5.04 -0.41
C PHE A 135 4.16 -6.08 -1.34
N SER A 136 3.18 -6.84 -0.86
CA SER A 136 2.38 -7.73 -1.73
C SER A 136 1.63 -6.92 -2.79
N MET A 137 1.06 -5.75 -2.45
CA MET A 137 0.42 -4.85 -3.43
C MET A 137 1.41 -4.35 -4.49
N ALA A 138 2.64 -4.03 -4.11
CA ALA A 138 3.69 -3.62 -5.04
C ALA A 138 4.02 -4.76 -6.02
N GLY A 139 4.25 -5.98 -5.52
CA GLY A 139 4.51 -7.16 -6.34
C GLY A 139 3.36 -7.46 -7.32
N MET A 140 2.12 -7.40 -6.84
CA MET A 140 0.95 -7.57 -7.71
C MET A 140 0.83 -6.45 -8.76
N GLY A 141 1.23 -5.21 -8.43
CA GLY A 141 1.27 -4.10 -9.38
C GLY A 141 2.27 -4.33 -10.51
N TYR A 142 3.42 -4.92 -10.21
CA TYR A 142 4.39 -5.36 -11.21
C TYR A 142 3.80 -6.43 -12.14
N LEU A 143 3.13 -7.44 -11.59
CA LEU A 143 2.52 -8.53 -12.36
C LEU A 143 1.42 -8.02 -13.31
N ILE A 144 0.56 -7.11 -12.84
CA ILE A 144 -0.46 -6.46 -13.69
C ILE A 144 0.21 -5.67 -14.83
N SER A 145 1.26 -4.91 -14.53
CA SER A 145 2.00 -4.15 -15.54
C SER A 145 2.72 -5.08 -16.53
N SER A 146 3.13 -6.27 -16.10
CA SER A 146 3.70 -7.30 -16.97
C SER A 146 2.68 -7.84 -17.95
N GLY A 147 1.48 -8.21 -17.49
CA GLY A 147 0.41 -8.65 -18.37
C GLY A 147 0.01 -7.61 -19.42
N ALA A 148 0.02 -6.32 -19.04
CA ALA A 148 -0.23 -5.23 -19.99
C ALA A 148 0.88 -5.11 -21.06
N ARG A 149 2.15 -5.29 -20.69
CA ARG A 149 3.27 -5.29 -21.65
C ARG A 149 3.21 -6.50 -22.57
N ALA A 150 2.97 -7.69 -22.02
CA ALA A 150 2.84 -8.92 -22.80
C ALA A 150 1.71 -8.82 -23.85
N ALA A 151 0.59 -8.18 -23.49
CA ALA A 151 -0.49 -7.90 -24.44
C ALA A 151 -0.04 -7.00 -25.60
N LEU A 152 0.68 -5.90 -25.31
CA LEU A 152 1.21 -5.00 -26.34
C LEU A 152 2.23 -5.68 -27.25
N GLU A 153 3.13 -6.48 -26.69
CA GLU A 153 4.14 -7.25 -27.43
C GLU A 153 3.50 -8.30 -28.35
N ALA A 154 2.38 -8.88 -27.92
CA ALA A 154 1.57 -9.80 -28.73
C ALA A 154 0.72 -9.09 -29.80
N GLY A 155 0.76 -7.76 -29.90
CA GLY A 155 -0.05 -6.99 -30.84
C GLY A 155 -1.53 -6.92 -30.49
N ALA A 156 -1.91 -7.18 -29.23
CA ALA A 156 -3.29 -7.06 -28.79
C ALA A 156 -3.73 -5.59 -28.82
N THR A 157 -4.96 -5.37 -29.27
CA THR A 157 -5.62 -4.06 -29.21
C THR A 157 -6.76 -4.11 -28.20
N PRO A 158 -7.02 -3.02 -27.44
CA PRO A 158 -8.11 -2.95 -26.48
C PRO A 158 -9.49 -3.26 -27.07
#